data_AF-A0A8H8J9B6-F1
#
_entry.id   AF-A0A8H8J9B6-F1
#
_cell.length_a   1.000
_cell.length_b   1.000
_cell.length_c   1.000
_cell.angle_alpha   90.00
_cell.angle_beta   90.00
_cell.angle_gamma   90.00
#
_symmetry.space_group_name_H-M   'P 1'
#
loop_
_entity.id
_entity.type
_entity.pdbx_description
1 polymer ?
#
loop_
_entity_poly.entity_id
_entity_poly.type
_entity_poly.pdbx_seq_one_letter_code
_entity_poly.pdbx_strand_id
1 'polypeptide(L)'
;MDAGSGVEPSPPREELTPRRKANNVWNEFMSEAYQTGERYEKQYGIPARKKLVTVGSAYPFTTALGVVFLALALFPILIFLGFSAFILTTFLSTALIFAIIFAGTIIVGAGTLLLGVMSMTFGFSLFLTVSGFMAFITYRLYFHLREPDGRGLGAWKAETMMRFGLVDVAGMRGALASSGSRPALPNGKPVQ
;
A
#
# COMPACT_ATOMS: atom_id res chain seq x y z
N MET A 1 -64.27 -8.94 -17.21
CA MET A 1 -63.99 -9.99 -16.21
C MET A 1 -62.53 -10.36 -16.40
N ASP A 2 -61.66 -9.64 -15.69
CA ASP A 2 -60.21 -9.73 -15.77
C ASP A 2 -59.70 -10.86 -14.89
N ALA A 3 -59.11 -11.88 -15.51
CA ALA A 3 -58.31 -12.88 -14.83
C ALA A 3 -56.89 -12.32 -14.68
N GLY A 4 -56.59 -11.81 -13.49
CA GLY A 4 -55.31 -11.18 -13.16
C GLY A 4 -54.12 -12.10 -13.43
N SER A 5 -53.20 -11.62 -14.28
CA SER A 5 -51.89 -12.23 -14.47
C SER A 5 -51.08 -12.05 -13.18
N GLY A 6 -51.06 -13.09 -12.35
CA GLY A 6 -50.15 -13.18 -11.21
C GLY A 6 -48.72 -13.17 -11.70
N VAL A 7 -48.08 -12.00 -11.67
CA VAL A 7 -46.63 -11.88 -11.87
C VAL A 7 -45.98 -12.50 -10.65
N GLU A 8 -45.58 -13.75 -10.80
CA GLU A 8 -44.84 -14.50 -9.78
C GLU A 8 -43.55 -13.73 -9.47
N PRO A 9 -43.30 -13.36 -8.20
CA PRO A 9 -42.16 -12.53 -7.84
C PRO A 9 -40.87 -13.26 -8.23
N SER A 10 -40.06 -12.62 -9.07
CA SER A 10 -38.77 -13.17 -9.49
C SER A 10 -37.92 -13.46 -8.25
N PRO A 11 -37.34 -14.68 -8.13
CA PRO A 11 -36.56 -15.03 -6.96
C PRO A 11 -35.40 -14.04 -6.79
N PRO A 12 -35.03 -13.73 -5.53
CA PRO A 12 -33.93 -12.81 -5.24
C PRO A 12 -32.66 -13.32 -5.96
N ARG A 13 -31.97 -12.41 -6.66
CA ARG A 13 -30.70 -12.72 -7.32
C ARG A 13 -29.69 -13.11 -6.24
N GLU A 14 -29.56 -14.41 -5.98
CA GLU A 14 -28.48 -14.93 -5.16
C GLU A 14 -27.16 -14.52 -5.80
N GLU A 15 -26.44 -13.64 -5.11
CA GLU A 15 -25.11 -13.23 -5.50
C GLU A 15 -24.21 -14.46 -5.42
N LEU A 16 -23.92 -15.05 -6.58
CA LEU A 16 -23.04 -16.20 -6.72
C LEU A 16 -21.70 -15.88 -6.04
N THR A 17 -21.38 -16.63 -4.99
CA THR A 17 -20.12 -16.45 -4.25
C THR A 17 -18.93 -16.51 -5.22
N PRO A 18 -17.84 -15.74 -4.99
CA PRO A 18 -16.68 -15.69 -5.88
C PRO A 18 -16.12 -17.08 -6.24
N ARG A 19 -16.18 -18.02 -5.29
CA ARG A 19 -15.79 -19.42 -5.48
C ARG A 19 -16.68 -20.15 -6.50
N ARG A 20 -17.98 -19.92 -6.48
CA ARG A 20 -18.95 -20.53 -7.41
C ARG A 20 -18.76 -19.97 -8.82
N LYS A 21 -18.44 -18.68 -8.95
CA LYS A 21 -18.07 -18.05 -10.22
C LYS A 21 -16.79 -18.65 -10.82
N ALA A 22 -15.74 -18.83 -10.02
CA ALA A 22 -14.49 -19.44 -10.47
C ALA A 22 -14.68 -20.89 -10.97
N ASN A 23 -15.48 -21.69 -10.24
CA ASN A 23 -15.79 -23.06 -10.65
C ASN A 23 -16.59 -23.12 -11.96
N ASN A 24 -17.53 -22.19 -12.18
CA ASN A 24 -18.31 -22.14 -13.41
C ASN A 24 -17.43 -21.85 -14.63
N VAL A 25 -16.51 -20.87 -14.52
CA VAL A 25 -15.56 -20.53 -15.60
C VAL A 25 -14.65 -21.72 -15.92
N TRP A 26 -14.18 -22.42 -14.89
CA TRP A 26 -13.36 -23.62 -15.08
C TRP A 26 -14.10 -24.73 -15.82
N ASN A 27 -15.35 -25.00 -15.43
CA ASN A 27 -16.18 -26.02 -16.06
C ASN A 27 -16.49 -25.68 -17.52
N GLU A 28 -16.77 -24.40 -17.81
CA GLU A 28 -17.00 -23.91 -19.16
C GLU A 28 -15.77 -24.11 -20.04
N PHE A 29 -14.60 -23.66 -19.59
CA PHE A 29 -13.32 -23.86 -20.28
C PHE A 29 -13.04 -25.34 -20.54
N MET A 30 -13.21 -26.20 -19.54
CA MET A 30 -13.01 -27.64 -19.70
C MET A 30 -13.98 -28.24 -20.72
N SER A 31 -15.26 -27.82 -20.70
CA SER A 31 -16.25 -28.30 -21.67
C SER A 31 -15.90 -27.90 -23.10
N GLU A 32 -15.40 -26.68 -23.30
CA GLU A 32 -14.95 -26.19 -24.60
C GLU A 32 -13.69 -26.92 -25.08
N ALA A 33 -12.75 -27.18 -24.17
CA ALA A 33 -11.55 -27.98 -24.47
C ALA A 33 -11.93 -29.41 -24.89
N TYR A 34 -12.88 -30.05 -24.20
CA TYR A 34 -13.37 -31.38 -24.58
C TYR A 34 -14.07 -31.39 -25.93
N GLN A 35 -15.00 -30.44 -26.18
CA GLN A 35 -15.68 -30.34 -27.47
C GLN A 35 -14.71 -30.10 -28.62
N THR A 36 -13.70 -29.26 -28.39
CA THR A 36 -12.66 -28.97 -29.36
C THR A 36 -11.81 -30.22 -29.64
N GLY A 37 -11.40 -30.93 -28.59
CA GLY A 37 -10.71 -32.23 -28.71
C GLY A 37 -11.51 -33.24 -29.52
N GLU A 38 -12.81 -33.37 -29.26
CA GLU A 38 -13.69 -34.30 -29.97
C GLU A 38 -13.83 -33.93 -31.46
N ARG A 39 -13.90 -32.64 -31.79
CA ARG A 39 -13.91 -32.17 -33.18
C ARG A 39 -12.61 -32.52 -33.89
N TYR A 40 -11.45 -32.29 -33.27
CA TYR A 40 -10.16 -32.66 -33.84
C TYR A 40 -10.00 -34.17 -34.01
N GLU A 41 -10.48 -34.96 -33.04
CA GLU A 41 -10.46 -36.41 -33.14
C GLU A 41 -11.32 -36.91 -34.30
N LYS A 42 -12.55 -36.40 -34.45
CA LYS A 42 -13.42 -36.75 -35.59
C LYS A 42 -12.83 -36.32 -36.92
N GLN A 43 -12.27 -35.11 -37.00
CA GLN A 43 -11.79 -34.52 -38.24
C GLN A 43 -10.44 -35.10 -38.70
N TYR A 44 -9.53 -35.42 -37.78
CA TYR A 44 -8.18 -35.87 -38.11
C TYR A 44 -7.84 -37.26 -37.56
N GLY A 45 -8.23 -37.55 -36.32
CA GLY A 45 -7.91 -38.81 -35.64
C GLY A 45 -8.53 -40.05 -36.31
N ILE A 46 -9.85 -40.04 -36.52
CA ILE A 46 -10.58 -41.14 -37.16
C ILE A 46 -10.10 -41.41 -38.60
N PRO A 47 -10.02 -40.43 -39.50
CA PRO A 47 -9.56 -40.69 -40.87
C PRO A 47 -8.09 -41.09 -40.93
N ALA A 48 -7.22 -40.55 -40.07
CA ALA A 48 -5.82 -40.97 -40.00
C ALA A 48 -5.71 -42.45 -39.59
N ARG A 49 -6.43 -42.88 -38.55
CA ARG A 49 -6.45 -44.30 -38.11
C ARG A 49 -6.94 -45.23 -39.21
N LYS A 50 -8.03 -44.88 -39.91
CA LYS A 50 -8.54 -45.69 -41.03
C LYS A 50 -7.50 -45.84 -42.13
N LYS A 51 -6.84 -44.74 -42.53
CA LYS A 51 -5.75 -44.78 -43.52
C LYS A 51 -4.56 -45.61 -43.05
N LEU A 52 -4.17 -45.49 -41.78
CA LEU A 52 -3.07 -46.26 -41.19
C LEU A 52 -3.34 -47.77 -41.23
N VAL A 53 -4.56 -48.19 -40.90
CA VAL A 53 -4.94 -49.61 -40.97
C VAL A 53 -4.95 -50.12 -42.41
N THR A 54 -5.51 -49.34 -43.35
CA THR A 54 -5.53 -49.72 -44.77
C THR A 54 -4.13 -49.79 -45.39
N VAL A 55 -3.24 -48.85 -45.07
CA VAL A 55 -1.85 -48.88 -45.56
C VAL A 55 -1.04 -49.98 -44.87
N GLY A 56 -1.29 -50.21 -43.57
CA GLY A 56 -0.64 -51.26 -42.80
C GLY A 56 -0.95 -52.67 -43.29
N SER A 57 -2.18 -52.93 -43.75
CA SER A 57 -2.53 -54.22 -44.35
C SER A 57 -1.94 -54.42 -45.74
N ALA A 58 -1.79 -53.34 -46.53
CA ALA A 58 -1.19 -53.40 -47.87
C ALA A 58 0.35 -53.52 -47.83
N TYR A 59 1.01 -52.82 -46.89
CA TYR A 59 2.47 -52.77 -46.78
C TYR A 59 2.91 -52.83 -45.30
N PRO A 60 2.93 -54.03 -44.68
CA PRO A 60 3.14 -54.18 -43.24
C PRO A 60 4.55 -53.75 -42.80
N PHE A 61 5.58 -54.04 -43.60
CA PHE A 61 6.97 -53.74 -43.23
C PHE A 61 7.28 -52.24 -43.21
N THR A 62 6.86 -51.50 -44.25
CA THR A 62 7.08 -50.05 -44.33
C THR A 62 6.28 -49.31 -43.27
N THR A 63 5.06 -49.77 -42.97
CA THR A 63 4.21 -49.18 -41.93
C THR A 63 4.82 -49.40 -40.55
N ALA A 64 5.30 -50.60 -40.24
CA ALA A 64 6.00 -50.88 -38.98
C ALA A 64 7.25 -50.01 -38.82
N LEU A 65 8.06 -49.88 -39.87
CA LEU A 65 9.25 -49.02 -39.87
C LEU A 65 8.87 -47.55 -39.64
N GLY A 66 7.83 -47.06 -40.31
CA GLY A 66 7.34 -45.68 -40.13
C GLY A 66 6.84 -45.40 -38.70
N VAL A 67 6.12 -46.34 -38.09
CA VAL A 67 5.63 -46.20 -36.70
C VAL A 67 6.80 -46.19 -35.71
N VAL A 68 7.75 -47.12 -35.85
CA VAL A 68 8.94 -47.16 -34.97
C VAL A 68 9.80 -45.92 -35.15
N PHE A 69 10.02 -45.48 -36.39
CA PHE A 69 10.74 -44.25 -36.69
C PHE A 69 10.04 -43.03 -36.08
N LEU A 70 8.71 -42.93 -36.22
CA LEU A 70 7.93 -41.84 -35.63
C LEU A 70 8.01 -41.86 -34.09
N ALA A 71 7.88 -43.04 -33.47
CA ALA A 71 7.99 -43.18 -32.02
C ALA A 71 9.38 -42.75 -31.51
N LEU A 72 10.45 -43.16 -32.21
CA LEU A 72 11.82 -42.76 -31.89
C LEU A 72 12.08 -41.27 -32.16
N ALA A 73 11.47 -40.70 -33.20
CA ALA A 73 11.61 -39.28 -33.56
C ALA A 73 10.80 -38.36 -32.64
N LEU A 74 9.69 -38.82 -32.08
CA LEU A 74 8.90 -38.04 -31.11
C LEU A 74 9.67 -37.80 -29.81
N PHE A 75 10.49 -38.75 -29.38
CA PHE A 75 11.28 -38.62 -28.15
C PHE A 75 12.20 -37.38 -28.12
N PRO A 76 13.10 -37.15 -29.10
CA PRO A 76 13.94 -35.95 -29.12
C PRO A 76 13.13 -34.66 -29.31
N ILE A 77 12.01 -34.70 -30.04
CA ILE A 77 11.12 -33.54 -30.20
C ILE A 77 10.50 -33.14 -28.85
N LEU A 78 10.00 -34.10 -28.09
CA LEU A 78 9.42 -33.86 -26.77
C LEU A 78 10.47 -33.36 -25.77
N ILE A 79 11.68 -33.94 -25.79
CA ILE A 79 12.79 -33.45 -24.96
C ILE A 79 13.13 -32.01 -25.33
N PHE A 80 13.27 -31.69 -26.62
CA PHE A 80 13.56 -30.34 -27.08
C PHE A 80 12.48 -29.36 -26.63
N LEU A 81 11.21 -29.71 -26.79
CA LEU A 81 10.09 -28.85 -26.39
C LEU A 81 10.05 -28.64 -24.88
N GLY A 82 10.24 -29.72 -24.10
CA GLY A 82 10.31 -29.66 -22.64
C GLY A 82 11.47 -28.80 -22.15
N PHE A 83 12.64 -28.98 -22.74
CA PHE A 83 13.83 -28.20 -22.41
C PHE A 83 13.68 -26.72 -22.80
N SER A 84 13.10 -26.44 -23.97
CA SER A 84 12.81 -25.07 -24.40
C SER A 84 11.81 -24.37 -23.47
N ALA A 85 10.74 -25.06 -23.07
CA ALA A 85 9.77 -24.53 -22.12
C ALA A 85 10.42 -24.30 -20.75
N PHE A 86 11.22 -25.25 -20.27
CA PHE A 86 11.96 -25.15 -19.00
C PHE A 86 12.92 -23.95 -18.98
N ILE A 87 13.69 -23.75 -20.05
CA ILE A 87 14.56 -22.57 -20.21
C ILE A 87 13.72 -21.30 -20.18
N LEU A 88 12.66 -21.21 -20.98
CA LEU A 88 11.82 -20.00 -21.03
C LEU A 88 11.25 -19.66 -19.66
N THR A 89 10.70 -20.65 -18.95
CA THR A 89 10.16 -20.46 -17.60
C THR A 89 11.26 -20.01 -16.63
N THR A 90 12.43 -20.64 -16.67
CA THR A 90 13.54 -20.28 -15.78
C THR A 90 14.00 -18.85 -16.05
N PHE A 91 14.22 -18.47 -17.31
CA PHE A 91 14.60 -17.10 -17.67
C PHE A 91 13.55 -16.08 -17.25
N LEU A 92 12.26 -16.37 -17.47
CA LEU A 92 11.19 -15.47 -17.10
C LEU A 92 11.07 -15.30 -15.58
N SER A 93 11.13 -16.41 -14.82
CA SER A 93 11.10 -16.39 -13.36
C SER A 93 12.32 -15.66 -12.79
N THR A 94 13.51 -15.92 -13.30
CA THR A 94 14.74 -15.24 -12.87
C THR A 94 14.67 -13.75 -13.19
N ALA A 95 14.28 -13.36 -14.40
CA ALA A 95 14.12 -11.96 -14.79
C ALA A 95 13.11 -11.24 -13.89
N LEU A 96 11.98 -11.88 -13.56
CA LEU A 96 10.97 -11.33 -12.67
C LEU A 96 11.51 -11.12 -11.25
N ILE A 97 12.24 -12.09 -10.69
CA ILE A 97 12.86 -11.98 -9.37
C ILE A 97 13.85 -10.81 -9.34
N PHE A 98 14.74 -10.71 -10.34
CA PHE A 98 15.69 -9.61 -10.42
C PHE A 98 15.00 -8.25 -10.57
N ALA A 99 13.95 -8.17 -11.40
CA ALA A 99 13.17 -6.94 -11.56
C ALA A 99 12.55 -6.49 -10.23
N ILE A 100 11.98 -7.42 -9.46
CA ILE A 100 11.40 -7.13 -8.14
C ILE A 100 12.48 -6.67 -7.14
N ILE A 101 13.61 -7.37 -7.06
CA ILE A 101 14.71 -7.01 -6.14
C ILE A 101 15.26 -5.63 -6.50
N PHE A 102 15.48 -5.36 -7.78
CA PHE A 102 16.03 -4.09 -8.26
C PHE A 102 15.06 -2.93 -8.01
N ALA A 103 13.78 -3.11 -8.34
CA ALA A 103 12.74 -2.13 -8.04
C ALA A 103 12.63 -1.87 -6.53
N GLY A 104 12.61 -2.92 -5.72
CA GLY A 104 12.58 -2.80 -4.26
C GLY A 104 13.79 -2.03 -3.71
N THR A 105 14.99 -2.32 -4.23
CA THR A 105 16.22 -1.61 -3.85
C THR A 105 16.15 -0.12 -4.17
N ILE A 106 15.66 0.24 -5.37
CA ILE A 106 15.49 1.64 -5.78
C ILE A 106 14.49 2.35 -4.88
N ILE A 107 13.34 1.72 -4.61
CA ILE A 107 12.28 2.31 -3.78
C ILE A 107 12.79 2.54 -2.35
N VAL A 108 13.44 1.55 -1.75
CA VAL A 108 14.01 1.67 -0.40
C VAL A 108 15.09 2.75 -0.38
N GLY A 109 16.01 2.77 -1.35
CA GLY A 109 17.06 3.79 -1.45
C GLY A 109 16.50 5.20 -1.59
N ALA A 110 15.50 5.40 -2.45
CA ALA A 110 14.81 6.67 -2.61
C ALA A 110 14.08 7.09 -1.31
N GLY A 111 13.43 6.14 -0.63
CA GLY A 111 12.78 6.36 0.66
C GLY A 111 13.76 6.79 1.75
N THR A 112 14.92 6.14 1.84
CA THR A 112 15.99 6.52 2.79
C THR A 112 16.53 7.92 2.50
N LEU A 113 16.77 8.25 1.22
CA LEU A 113 17.23 9.58 0.82
C LEU A 113 16.20 10.66 1.19
N LEU A 114 14.92 10.42 0.87
CA LEU A 114 13.83 11.32 1.20
C LEU A 114 13.74 11.54 2.72
N LEU A 115 13.83 10.46 3.51
CA LEU A 115 13.81 10.54 4.97
C LEU A 115 15.00 11.34 5.51
N GLY A 116 16.18 11.19 4.90
CA GLY A 116 17.37 11.97 5.22
C GLY A 116 17.17 13.47 4.97
N VAL A 117 16.64 13.84 3.80
CA VAL A 117 16.34 15.24 3.45
C VAL A 117 15.28 15.83 4.39
N MET A 118 14.23 15.07 4.70
CA MET A 118 13.20 15.49 5.66
C MET A 118 13.77 15.69 7.05
N SER A 119 14.62 14.78 7.53
CA SER A 119 15.29 14.88 8.82
C SER A 119 16.21 16.11 8.88
N MET A 120 16.99 16.36 7.83
CA MET A 120 17.87 17.53 7.74
C MET A 120 17.07 18.84 7.70
N THR A 121 16.00 18.89 6.90
CA THR A 121 15.11 20.05 6.81
C THR A 121 14.43 20.33 8.14
N PHE A 122 13.98 19.27 8.83
CA PHE A 122 13.40 19.37 10.17
C PHE A 122 14.40 19.89 11.19
N GLY A 123 15.63 19.35 11.20
CA GLY A 123 16.71 19.83 12.07
C GLY A 123 17.05 21.30 11.81
N PHE A 124 17.13 21.70 10.54
CA PHE A 124 17.38 23.09 10.16
C PHE A 124 16.23 24.02 10.57
N SER A 125 14.98 23.58 10.41
CA SER A 125 13.80 24.31 10.85
C SER A 125 13.79 24.50 12.37
N LEU A 126 14.10 23.46 13.14
CA LEU A 126 14.25 23.56 14.60
C LEU A 126 15.37 24.51 14.99
N PHE A 127 16.54 24.39 14.35
CA PHE A 127 17.68 25.27 14.61
C PHE A 127 17.33 26.74 14.34
N LEU A 128 16.71 27.04 13.20
CA LEU A 128 16.26 28.39 12.88
C LEU A 128 15.21 28.91 13.86
N THR A 129 14.27 28.05 14.27
CA THR A 129 13.23 28.42 15.24
C THR A 129 13.85 28.77 16.59
N VAL A 130 14.75 27.93 17.11
CA VAL A 130 15.46 28.18 18.39
C VAL A 130 16.36 29.41 18.29
N SER A 131 17.11 29.54 17.19
CA SER A 131 17.98 30.70 16.97
C SER A 131 17.19 32.00 16.85
N GLY A 132 16.10 32.01 16.09
CA GLY A 132 15.20 33.16 15.95
C GLY A 132 14.56 33.52 17.29
N PHE A 133 14.16 32.52 18.08
CA PHE A 133 13.64 32.70 19.43
C PHE A 133 14.68 33.33 20.37
N MET A 134 15.91 32.82 20.38
CA MET A 134 17.00 33.38 21.19
C MET A 134 17.37 34.80 20.76
N ALA A 135 17.42 35.07 19.45
CA ALA A 135 17.66 36.39 18.90
C ALA A 135 16.56 37.37 19.33
N PHE A 136 15.28 36.95 19.27
CA PHE A 136 14.15 37.75 19.73
C PHE A 136 14.25 38.09 21.21
N ILE A 137 14.55 37.11 22.08
CA ILE A 137 14.72 37.34 23.52
C ILE A 137 15.86 38.33 23.77
N THR A 138 17.00 38.14 23.10
CA THR A 138 18.19 38.99 23.26
C THR A 138 17.91 40.42 22.80
N TYR A 139 17.27 40.58 21.64
CA TYR A 139 16.82 41.88 21.13
C TYR A 139 15.89 42.59 22.13
N ARG A 140 14.90 41.87 22.67
CA ARG A 140 13.94 42.41 23.65
C ARG A 140 14.61 42.82 24.96
N LEU A 141 15.59 42.03 25.42
CA LEU A 141 16.37 42.35 26.61
C LEU A 141 17.22 43.60 26.38
N TYR A 142 17.89 43.69 25.21
CA TYR A 142 18.68 44.87 24.84
C TYR A 142 17.84 46.14 24.82
N PHE A 143 16.61 46.06 24.28
CA PHE A 143 15.66 47.18 24.30
C PHE A 143 15.37 47.67 25.73
N HIS A 144 15.07 46.77 26.67
CA HIS A 144 14.80 47.11 28.08
C HIS A 144 16.02 47.66 28.83
N LEU A 145 17.24 47.32 28.41
CA LEU A 145 18.47 47.80 29.04
C LEU A 145 18.86 49.21 28.58
N ARG A 146 18.43 49.63 27.38
CA ARG A 146 18.88 50.88 26.76
C ARG A 146 17.88 52.02 26.87
N GLU A 147 16.59 51.72 26.98
CA GLU A 147 15.56 52.75 27.05
C GLU A 147 15.57 53.44 28.43
N PRO A 148 15.54 54.78 28.52
CA PRO A 148 15.59 55.50 29.81
C PRO A 148 14.43 55.14 30.76
N ASP A 149 13.27 54.80 30.18
CA ASP A 149 12.08 54.33 30.90
C ASP A 149 12.08 52.79 31.07
N GLY A 150 13.07 52.12 30.50
CA GLY A 150 13.31 50.70 30.63
C GLY A 150 13.55 50.38 32.08
N ARG A 151 12.54 49.84 32.76
CA ARG A 151 12.51 49.43 34.17
C ARG A 151 13.48 48.27 34.50
N GLY A 152 14.56 48.13 33.73
CA GLY A 152 15.63 47.15 33.89
C GLY A 152 15.20 45.70 33.68
N LEU A 153 16.05 44.80 34.16
CA LEU A 153 15.87 43.35 34.05
C LEU A 153 14.56 42.84 34.68
N GLY A 154 14.07 43.53 35.73
CA GLY A 154 12.86 43.13 36.46
C GLY A 154 11.60 43.24 35.60
N ALA A 155 11.45 44.34 34.84
CA ALA A 155 10.30 44.50 33.95
C ALA A 155 10.37 43.61 32.72
N TRP A 156 11.57 43.39 32.15
CA TRP A 156 11.75 42.41 31.09
C TRP A 156 11.33 41.01 31.54
N LYS A 157 11.73 40.58 32.75
CA LYS A 157 11.35 39.27 33.30
C LYS A 157 9.84 39.18 33.51
N ALA A 158 9.21 40.20 34.07
CA ALA A 158 7.76 40.25 34.26
C ALA A 158 7.00 40.19 32.93
N GLU A 159 7.45 40.94 31.92
CA GLU A 159 6.88 40.90 30.57
C GLU A 159 7.02 39.51 29.95
N THR A 160 8.21 38.92 30.04
CA THR A 160 8.52 37.60 29.45
C THR A 160 7.69 36.50 30.11
N MET A 161 7.56 36.53 31.44
CA MET A 161 6.71 35.59 32.19
C MET A 161 5.22 35.72 31.86
N MET A 162 4.72 36.95 31.68
CA MET A 162 3.35 37.18 31.22
C MET A 162 3.13 36.66 29.79
N ARG A 163 4.07 36.93 28.87
CA ARG A 163 3.94 36.52 27.46
C ARG A 163 3.99 35.02 27.25
N PHE A 164 4.77 34.30 28.04
CA PHE A 164 4.83 32.84 27.98
C PHE A 164 3.72 32.13 28.77
N GLY A 165 2.80 32.88 29.40
CA GLY A 165 1.74 32.29 30.21
C GLY A 165 2.25 31.50 31.42
N LEU A 166 3.52 31.71 31.82
CA LEU A 166 4.12 31.07 33.00
C LEU A 166 3.54 31.64 34.30
N VAL A 167 2.96 32.83 34.23
CA VAL A 167 2.18 33.42 35.31
C VAL A 167 0.70 33.24 34.96
N ASP A 168 0.01 32.40 35.72
CA ASP A 168 -1.43 32.29 35.64
C ASP A 168 -2.08 33.57 36.18
N VAL A 169 -2.34 34.50 35.27
CA VAL A 169 -2.99 35.77 35.56
C VAL A 169 -4.40 35.54 36.12
N ALA A 170 -5.07 34.45 35.74
CA ALA A 170 -6.39 34.10 36.27
C ALA A 170 -6.27 33.61 37.72
N GLY A 171 -5.28 32.77 38.02
CA GLY A 171 -4.94 32.33 39.37
C GLY A 171 -4.59 33.49 40.30
N MET A 172 -3.76 34.44 39.86
CA MET A 172 -3.46 35.66 40.65
C MET A 172 -4.69 36.54 40.84
N ARG A 173 -5.53 36.70 39.83
CA ARG A 173 -6.76 37.51 39.93
C ARG A 173 -7.77 36.86 40.88
N GLY A 174 -7.87 35.54 40.87
CA GLY A 174 -8.67 34.77 41.83
C GLY A 174 -8.14 34.87 43.26
N ALA A 175 -6.83 34.75 43.46
CA ALA A 175 -6.19 34.91 44.77
C ALA A 175 -6.33 36.33 45.33
N LEU A 176 -6.24 37.35 44.47
CA LEU A 176 -6.47 38.75 44.86
C LEU A 176 -7.95 39.02 45.16
N ALA A 177 -8.87 38.38 44.44
CA ALA A 177 -10.30 38.47 44.72
C ALA A 177 -10.69 37.74 46.02
N SER A 178 -10.10 36.59 46.32
CA SER A 178 -10.35 35.83 47.56
C SER A 178 -9.64 36.44 48.78
N SER A 179 -8.48 37.07 48.59
CA SER A 179 -7.78 37.83 49.64
C SER A 179 -8.41 39.21 49.92
N GLY A 180 -9.50 39.57 49.24
CA GLY A 180 -10.33 40.74 49.54
C GLY A 180 -11.03 40.69 50.89
N SER A 181 -11.02 39.55 51.58
CA SER A 181 -11.25 39.50 53.03
C SER A 181 -10.09 40.19 53.74
N ARG A 182 -10.21 41.51 53.96
CA ARG A 182 -9.32 42.31 54.81
C ARG A 182 -8.90 41.50 56.04
N PRO A 183 -7.58 41.29 56.31
CA PRO A 183 -7.19 40.83 57.63
C PRO A 183 -7.74 41.85 58.64
N ALA A 184 -8.66 41.40 59.48
CA ALA A 184 -9.16 42.22 60.57
C ALA A 184 -7.95 42.65 61.41
N LEU A 185 -7.66 43.95 61.43
CA LEU A 185 -6.61 44.51 62.27
C LEU A 185 -6.91 44.11 63.74
N PRO A 186 -6.02 43.38 64.43
CA PRO A 186 -6.25 42.94 65.79
C PRO A 186 -6.02 44.06 66.82
N ASN A 187 -6.37 45.31 66.51
CA ASN A 187 -6.44 46.36 67.50
C ASN A 187 -7.26 47.56 67.02
N GLY A 188 -8.48 47.65 67.55
CA GLY A 188 -9.34 48.81 67.42
C GLY A 188 -8.82 49.97 68.23
N LYS A 189 -8.00 50.83 67.62
CA LYS A 189 -7.81 52.20 68.12
C LYS A 189 -8.33 53.21 67.09
N PRO A 190 -9.33 54.03 67.44
CA PRO A 190 -9.74 55.14 66.60
C PRO A 190 -8.62 56.19 66.56
N VAL A 191 -8.33 56.68 65.37
CA VAL A 191 -7.45 57.84 65.16
C VAL A 191 -8.29 59.08 65.48
N GLN A 192 -7.89 59.84 66.51
CA GLN A 192 -8.36 61.21 66.75
C GLN A 192 -7.62 62.18 65.83
#